data_AF-A0A8X6SAM0-F1
#
_entry.id   AF-A0A8X6SAM0-F1
#
_cell.length_a   1.000
_cell.length_b   1.000
_cell.length_c   1.000
_cell.angle_alpha   90.00
_cell.angle_beta   90.00
_cell.angle_gamma   90.00
#
_symmetry.space_group_name_H-M   'P 1'
#
loop_
_entity.id
_entity.type
_entity.pdbx_description
1 polymer ?
#
loop_
_entity_poly.entity_id
_entity_poly.type
_entity_poly.pdbx_seq_one_letter_code
_entity_poly.pdbx_strand_id
1 'polypeptide(L)' 'MDKILTTARDLELEVNEDDIEELIMGHEYELTTEELQEIFNEEHQETHRNVSPSEQEKTKEDQCRHLPLKIF' A
#
# COMPACT_ATOMS: atom_id res chain seq x y z
N MET A 1 3.87 -14.09 23.57
CA MET A 1 3.06 -14.04 24.80
C MET A 1 3.72 -13.18 25.88
N ASP A 2 4.93 -13.54 26.36
CA ASP A 2 5.59 -12.92 27.52
C ASP A 2 5.69 -11.38 27.50
N LYS A 3 5.97 -10.79 26.34
CA LYS A 3 6.06 -9.34 26.18
C LYS A 3 4.72 -8.65 26.46
N ILE A 4 3.61 -9.22 25.97
CA ILE A 4 2.26 -8.67 26.15
C ILE A 4 1.88 -8.73 27.62
N LEU A 5 2.11 -9.86 28.29
CA LEU A 5 1.84 -10.02 29.72
C LEU A 5 2.70 -9.09 30.59
N THR A 6 3.97 -8.89 30.22
CA THR A 6 4.85 -7.94 30.90
C THR A 6 4.32 -6.51 30.73
N THR A 7 3.95 -6.10 29.52
CA THR A 7 3.37 -4.78 29.27
C THR A 7 2.04 -4.58 30.00
N ALA A 8 1.17 -5.60 30.02
CA ALA A 8 -0.08 -5.54 30.77
C ALA A 8 0.16 -5.33 32.27
N ARG A 9 1.16 -6.03 32.83
CA ARG A 9 1.59 -5.85 34.22
C ARG A 9 2.13 -4.45 34.48
N ASP A 10 2.99 -3.93 33.60
CA ASP A 10 3.58 -2.59 33.73
C ASP A 10 2.50 -1.49 33.69
N LEU A 11 1.40 -1.76 32.99
CA LEU A 11 0.22 -0.89 32.90
C LEU A 11 -0.84 -1.18 33.97
N GLU A 12 -0.57 -2.12 34.90
CA GLU A 12 -1.48 -2.55 35.96
C GLU A 12 -2.86 -3.01 35.43
N LEU A 13 -2.88 -3.62 34.24
CA LEU A 13 -4.10 -4.13 33.63
C LEU A 13 -4.41 -5.55 34.12
N GLU A 14 -5.68 -5.80 34.44
CA GLU A 14 -6.20 -7.16 34.61
C GLU A 14 -6.41 -7.78 33.24
N VAL A 15 -5.76 -8.92 33.01
CA VAL A 15 -5.81 -9.63 31.72
C VAL A 15 -6.10 -11.10 31.92
N ASN A 16 -6.79 -11.69 30.95
CA ASN A 16 -7.01 -13.11 30.82
C ASN A 16 -6.07 -13.65 29.72
N GLU A 17 -5.26 -14.65 30.06
CA GLU A 17 -4.30 -15.25 29.13
C GLU A 17 -5.01 -15.93 27.95
N ASP A 18 -6.14 -16.59 28.20
CA ASP A 18 -6.91 -17.29 27.16
C ASP A 18 -7.46 -16.30 26.13
N ASP A 19 -7.99 -15.16 26.58
CA ASP A 19 -8.54 -14.11 25.71
C ASP A 19 -7.42 -13.47 24.85
N ILE A 20 -6.22 -13.30 25.42
CA ILE A 20 -5.06 -12.79 24.68
C ILE A 20 -4.63 -13.80 23.61
N GLU A 21 -4.60 -15.09 23.94
CA GLU A 21 -4.22 -16.14 22.99
C GLU A 21 -5.23 -16.23 21.85
N GLU A 22 -6.53 -16.18 22.14
CA GLU A 22 -7.58 -16.13 21.11
C GLU A 22 -7.41 -14.94 20.17
N LEU A 23 -7.12 -13.74 20.70
CA LEU A 23 -6.88 -12.56 19.89
C LEU A 23 -5.63 -12.70 19.01
N ILE A 24 -4.55 -13.28 19.52
CA ILE A 24 -3.34 -13.49 18.71
C ILE A 24 -3.61 -14.48 17.57
N MET A 25 -4.25 -15.62 17.87
CA MET A 25 -4.54 -16.63 16.85
C MET A 25 -5.57 -16.14 15.84
N GLY A 26 -6.59 -15.39 16.27
CA GLY A 26 -7.64 -14.87 15.40
C GLY A 26 -7.12 -13.95 14.29
N HIS A 27 -6.00 -13.27 14.54
CA HIS A 27 -5.38 -12.32 13.63
C HIS A 27 -4.04 -12.80 13.06
N GLU A 28 -3.67 -14.08 13.21
CA GLU A 28 -2.34 -14.58 12.85
C GLU A 28 -2.03 -14.51 11.34
N TYR A 29 -3.06 -14.50 10.50
CA TYR A 29 -2.95 -14.43 9.04
C TYR A 29 -3.31 -13.06 8.45
N GLU A 30 -3.64 -12.07 9.29
CA GLU A 30 -3.96 -10.74 8.81
C GLU A 30 -2.69 -10.00 8.39
N LEU A 31 -2.75 -9.35 7.23
CA LEU A 31 -1.65 -8.53 6.74
C LEU A 31 -1.56 -7.24 7.56
N THR A 32 -0.34 -6.91 7.96
CA THR A 32 0.00 -5.63 8.55
C THR A 32 -0.08 -4.52 7.51
N THR A 33 -0.16 -3.26 7.98
CA THR A 33 -0.16 -2.11 7.07
C THR A 33 1.16 -2.03 6.29
N GLU A 34 2.26 -2.43 6.90
CA GLU A 34 3.59 -2.50 6.29
C GLU A 34 3.64 -3.54 5.16
N GLU A 35 3.10 -4.75 5.38
CA GLU A 35 3.03 -5.79 4.35
C GLU A 35 2.11 -5.37 3.19
N LEU A 36 0.96 -4.74 3.49
CA LEU A 36 0.10 -4.17 2.45
C LEU A 36 0.83 -3.08 1.64
N GLN A 37 1.63 -2.25 2.30
CA GLN A 37 2.41 -1.22 1.65
C GLN A 37 3.53 -1.80 0.78
N GLU A 38 4.17 -2.89 1.21
CA GLU A 38 5.16 -3.64 0.43
C GLU A 38 4.53 -4.22 -0.84
N ILE A 39 3.41 -4.93 -0.71
CA ILE A 39 2.66 -5.50 -1.85
C ILE A 39 2.26 -4.40 -2.83
N PHE A 40 1.71 -3.28 -2.33
CA PHE A 40 1.36 -2.13 -3.15
C PHE A 40 2.57 -1.59 -3.93
N ASN A 41 3.72 -1.47 -3.27
CA ASN A 41 4.94 -0.95 -3.89
C ASN A 41 5.51 -1.93 -4.93
N GLU A 42 5.47 -3.23 -4.67
CA GLU A 42 5.89 -4.27 -5.62
C GLU A 42 5.03 -4.23 -6.89
N GLU A 43 3.71 -4.19 -6.75
CA GLU A 43 2.77 -4.09 -7.88
C GLU A 43 3.03 -2.84 -8.72
N HIS A 44 3.28 -1.69 -8.08
CA HIS A 44 3.55 -0.44 -8.79
C HIS A 44 4.92 -0.48 -9.49
N GLN A 45 5.96 -1.05 -8.86
CA GLN A 45 7.27 -1.21 -9.51
C GLN A 45 7.21 -2.17 -10.71
N GLU A 46 6.44 -3.25 -10.61
CA GLU A 46 6.24 -4.19 -11.71
C GLU A 46 5.44 -3.53 -12.85
N THR A 47 4.43 -2.73 -12.53
CA THR A 47 3.68 -1.94 -13.52
C THR A 47 4.58 -0.93 -14.24
N HIS A 48 5.50 -0.27 -13.53
CA HIS A 48 6.47 0.67 -14.11
C HIS A 48 7.60 -0.01 -14.92
N ARG A 49 7.96 -1.26 -14.61
CA ARG A 49 8.94 -2.03 -15.41
C ARG A 49 8.37 -2.55 -16.73
N ASN A 50 7.06 -2.72 -16.83
CA ASN A 50 6.39 -3.22 -18.03
C ASN A 50 5.91 -2.10 -18.98
N VAL A 51 6.12 -0.82 -18.64
CA VAL A 51 5.91 0.29 -19.58
C VAL A 51 7.11 0.35 -20.52
N SER A 52 6.93 -0.15 -21.74
CA SER A 52 7.88 -0.04 -22.84
C SER A 52 8.35 1.42 -23.01
N PRO A 53 9.66 1.69 -23.23
CA PRO A 53 10.21 3.04 -23.39
C PRO A 53 9.88 3.65 -24.76
N SER A 54 8.61 3.63 -25.17
CA SER A 54 8.13 4.23 -26.41
C SER A 54 7.30 5.50 -26.19
N GLU A 55 7.44 6.16 -25.03
CA GLU A 55 6.83 7.48 -24.77
C GLU A 55 7.81 8.43 -24.08
N GLN A 56 9.04 8.50 -24.58
CA GLN A 56 9.88 9.68 -24.39
C GLN A 56 9.96 10.47 -25.70
N GLU A 57 8.98 11.34 -25.96
CA GLU A 57 9.30 12.56 -26.72
C GLU A 57 8.43 13.78 -26.32
N LYS A 58 9.10 14.68 -25.59
CA LYS A 58 9.04 16.15 -25.62
C LYS A 58 7.79 16.88 -25.10
N THR A 59 8.06 17.52 -23.98
CA THR A 59 7.37 18.64 -23.36
C THR A 59 7.33 19.87 -24.28
N LYS A 60 6.12 20.42 -24.45
CA LYS A 60 5.74 21.85 -24.62
C LYS A 60 6.16 22.63 -25.88
N GLU A 61 5.13 23.30 -26.41
CA GLU A 61 5.16 24.49 -27.27
C GLU A 61 5.50 24.30 -28.76
N ASP A 62 4.51 23.86 -29.53
CA ASP A 62 4.34 24.40 -30.88
C ASP A 62 2.86 24.75 -31.15
N GLN A 63 2.59 26.03 -30.86
CA GLN A 63 1.91 26.96 -31.74
C GLN A 63 0.59 26.50 -32.39
N CYS A 64 -0.49 26.89 -31.71
CA CYS A 64 -1.75 27.33 -32.30
C CYS A 64 -1.62 27.82 -33.76
N ARG A 65 -1.95 26.97 -34.73
CA ARG A 65 -2.34 27.38 -36.09
C ARG A 65 -3.54 26.54 -36.53
N HIS A 66 -4.70 27.04 -36.10
CA HIS A 66 -5.91 27.22 -36.89
C HIS A 66 -5.93 26.51 -38.24
N LEU A 67 -6.87 25.57 -38.45
CA LEU A 67 -7.73 25.55 -39.64
C LEU A 67 -9.00 24.71 -39.34
N PRO A 68 -10.18 25.10 -39.89
CA PRO A 68 -11.48 24.81 -39.30
C PRO A 68 -12.08 23.46 -39.67
N LEU A 69 -12.88 22.90 -38.76
CA LEU A 69 -13.80 21.79 -39.03
C LEU A 69 -14.83 22.22 -40.08
N LYS A 70 -14.73 21.69 -41.31
CA LYS A 70 -15.85 21.65 -42.26
C LYS A 70 -16.64 20.38 -41.99
N ILE A 71 -17.81 20.54 -41.38
CA ILE A 71 -18.84 19.50 -41.33
C ILE A 71 -19.66 19.66 -42.62
N PHE A 72 -19.76 18.57 -43.40
CA PHE A 72 -20.73 18.44 -44.50
C PHE A 72 -22.12 18.21 -43.93
#